data_AF-A0A6A7GC84-F1
#
_entry.id   AF-A0A6A7GC84-F1
#
_cell.length_a   1.000
_cell.length_b   1.000
_cell.length_c   1.000
_cell.angle_alpha   90.00
_cell.angle_beta   90.00
_cell.angle_gamma   90.00
#
_symmetry.space_group_name_H-M   'P 1'
#
loop_
_entity.id
_entity.type
_entity.pdbx_description
1 polymer ?
#
loop_
_entity_poly.entity_id
_entity_poly.type
_entity_poly.pdbx_seq_one_letter_code
_entity_poly.pdbx_strand_id
1 'polypeptide(L)'
;EEDIEDENLVRFSEGICFDFNKIHDYSFLVGTNEGEIHSCSKSFSQDYVRSYEGHHMATYAVKWNPFHPEVFLSASADWTISIWDHKYETAVTTFDLGTSVGDISWAPYSSTVFAAVTADGKVYLFDLSINRHSPIGEQRIVKKGKLTHVAFNPVDPIILVGDDRGTVMCLKLSPNLYRMTAANVQSIKPDVERERLQKFMSVTGNRARPKLSDKKPVLS
;
A
#
# COMPACT_ATOMS: atom_id res chain seq x y z
N GLU A 1 -27.14 8.69 39.98
CA GLU A 1 -27.02 8.16 38.62
C GLU A 1 -26.17 9.18 37.89
N GLU A 2 -24.88 8.89 37.75
CA GLU A 2 -23.93 9.79 37.10
C GLU A 2 -24.10 9.61 35.59
N ASP A 3 -24.64 10.64 34.94
CA ASP A 3 -24.63 10.80 33.50
C ASP A 3 -23.17 10.91 33.05
N ILE A 4 -22.64 9.81 32.52
CA ILE A 4 -21.38 9.83 31.78
C ILE A 4 -21.67 10.57 30.49
N GLU A 5 -21.27 11.84 30.43
CA GLU A 5 -21.07 12.55 29.18
C GLU A 5 -20.10 11.70 28.34
N ASP A 6 -20.61 11.03 27.31
CA ASP A 6 -19.81 10.54 26.19
C ASP A 6 -19.22 11.78 25.51
N GLU A 7 -18.16 12.32 26.12
CA GLU A 7 -17.22 13.18 25.44
C GLU A 7 -16.86 12.46 24.15
N ASN A 8 -17.14 13.12 23.03
CA ASN A 8 -16.46 12.86 21.77
C ASN A 8 -14.96 12.93 22.06
N LEU A 9 -14.40 11.81 22.51
CA LEU A 9 -12.98 11.54 22.56
C LEU A 9 -12.57 11.64 21.11
N VAL A 10 -12.17 12.85 20.71
CA VAL A 10 -11.38 13.09 19.52
C VAL A 10 -10.23 12.11 19.68
N ARG A 11 -10.30 10.98 18.96
CA ARG A 11 -9.20 10.04 18.92
C ARG A 11 -8.06 10.82 18.29
N PHE A 12 -7.16 11.31 19.14
CA PHE A 12 -5.90 11.90 18.70
C PHE A 12 -5.06 10.75 18.16
N SER A 13 -5.34 10.33 16.93
CA SER A 13 -4.54 9.35 16.23
C SER A 13 -3.29 10.05 15.70
N GLU A 14 -2.13 9.64 16.21
CA GLU A 14 -0.84 10.19 15.76
C GLU A 14 -0.54 9.71 14.34
N GLY A 15 -0.52 10.64 13.38
CA GLY A 15 -0.12 10.36 12.01
C GLY A 15 1.40 10.18 11.91
N ILE A 16 1.84 9.01 11.44
CA ILE A 16 3.27 8.65 11.34
C ILE A 16 3.77 8.59 9.89
N CYS A 17 2.86 8.42 8.92
CA CYS A 17 3.20 8.47 7.51
C CYS A 17 2.07 9.12 6.70
N PHE A 18 2.38 9.64 5.52
CA PHE A 18 1.40 10.22 4.62
C PHE A 18 1.83 10.12 3.15
N ASP A 19 0.86 10.19 2.23
CA ASP A 19 1.14 10.35 0.81
C ASP A 19 0.01 11.10 0.08
N PHE A 20 0.39 11.94 -0.86
CA PHE A 20 -0.54 12.70 -1.70
C PHE A 20 -0.91 11.89 -2.94
N ASN A 21 -2.19 11.95 -3.30
CA ASN A 21 -2.69 11.34 -4.52
C ASN A 21 -2.03 12.01 -5.73
N LYS A 22 -1.57 11.20 -6.70
CA LYS A 22 -0.83 11.70 -7.86
C LYS A 22 -1.72 12.31 -8.93
N ILE A 23 -3.04 12.11 -8.84
CA ILE A 23 -4.03 12.51 -9.84
C ILE A 23 -5.02 13.50 -9.24
N HIS A 24 -5.51 13.24 -8.03
CA HIS A 24 -6.41 14.14 -7.31
C HIS A 24 -5.64 15.00 -6.30
N ASP A 25 -5.24 16.21 -6.68
CA ASP A 25 -4.38 17.07 -5.84
C ASP A 25 -4.94 17.41 -4.46
N TYR A 26 -6.27 17.37 -4.29
CA TYR A 26 -6.90 17.63 -3.00
C TYR A 26 -6.83 16.45 -2.03
N SER A 27 -6.54 15.23 -2.48
CA SER A 27 -6.64 14.01 -1.67
C SER A 27 -5.28 13.53 -1.16
N PHE A 28 -5.21 13.16 0.11
CA PHE A 28 -4.02 12.55 0.72
C PHE A 28 -4.42 11.52 1.78
N LEU A 29 -3.51 10.58 2.05
CA LEU A 29 -3.65 9.56 3.07
C LEU A 29 -2.74 9.85 4.25
N VAL A 30 -3.16 9.46 5.43
CA VAL A 30 -2.39 9.49 6.67
C VAL A 30 -2.49 8.12 7.32
N GLY A 31 -1.35 7.45 7.52
CA GLY A 31 -1.28 6.22 8.32
C GLY A 31 -0.98 6.56 9.78
N THR A 32 -1.63 5.86 10.69
CA THR A 32 -1.54 6.11 12.14
C THR A 32 -0.70 5.05 12.86
N ASN A 33 -0.30 5.36 14.09
CA ASN A 33 0.39 4.41 14.98
C ASN A 33 -0.51 3.25 15.45
N GLU A 34 -1.83 3.41 15.41
CA GLU A 34 -2.79 2.37 15.84
C GLU A 34 -3.19 1.41 14.70
N GLY A 35 -2.74 1.66 13.47
CA GLY A 35 -3.06 0.85 12.29
C GLY A 35 -4.25 1.35 11.46
N GLU A 36 -4.95 2.37 11.93
CA GLU A 36 -5.95 3.06 11.12
C GLU A 36 -5.26 3.88 10.02
N ILE A 37 -5.88 3.95 8.84
CA ILE A 37 -5.46 4.84 7.76
C ILE A 37 -6.60 5.81 7.49
N HIS A 38 -6.32 7.11 7.50
CA HIS A 38 -7.32 8.13 7.23
C HIS A 38 -7.07 8.76 5.85
N SER A 39 -8.14 8.93 5.08
CA SER A 39 -8.12 9.77 3.88
C SER A 39 -8.58 11.17 4.27
N CYS A 40 -7.80 12.17 3.89
CA CYS A 40 -8.06 13.57 4.18
C CYS A 40 -8.11 14.40 2.89
N SER A 41 -8.72 15.57 2.97
CA SER A 41 -8.82 16.51 1.84
C SER A 41 -8.21 17.86 2.20
N LYS A 42 -7.47 18.48 1.27
CA LYS A 42 -6.93 19.85 1.46
C LYS A 42 -8.02 20.89 1.70
N SER A 43 -9.21 20.68 1.13
CA SER A 43 -10.34 21.61 1.24
C SER A 43 -11.19 21.42 2.49
N PHE A 44 -11.04 20.28 3.19
CA PHE A 44 -11.82 19.93 4.36
C PHE A 44 -10.87 19.53 5.48
N SER A 45 -10.47 20.52 6.28
CA SER A 45 -9.37 20.40 7.24
C SER A 45 -9.80 20.05 8.66
N GLN A 46 -11.10 19.95 8.94
CA GLN A 46 -11.62 19.69 10.28
C GLN A 46 -11.74 18.22 10.61
N ASP A 47 -11.90 17.36 9.61
CA ASP A 47 -12.11 15.93 9.82
C ASP A 47 -11.53 15.12 8.65
N TYR A 48 -11.30 13.83 8.87
CA TYR A 48 -10.95 12.91 7.80
C TYR A 48 -12.21 12.58 6.97
N VAL A 49 -12.02 12.42 5.66
CA VAL A 49 -13.09 12.06 4.72
C VAL A 49 -13.49 10.60 4.89
N ARG A 50 -12.53 9.73 5.24
CA ARG A 50 -12.73 8.29 5.39
C ARG A 50 -11.67 7.69 6.31
N SER A 51 -12.04 6.64 7.03
CA SER A 51 -11.11 5.75 7.74
C SER A 51 -11.08 4.36 7.09
N TYR A 52 -9.91 3.74 7.07
CA TYR A 52 -9.70 2.36 6.67
C TYR A 52 -9.17 1.59 7.86
N GLU A 53 -9.90 0.55 8.22
CA GLU A 53 -9.58 -0.33 9.34
C GLU A 53 -9.15 -1.69 8.77
N GLY A 54 -7.98 -2.17 9.17
CA GLY A 54 -7.51 -3.48 8.75
C GLY A 54 -6.09 -3.84 9.17
N HIS A 55 -5.26 -2.84 9.47
CA HIS A 55 -4.01 -3.11 10.20
C HIS A 55 -4.27 -3.15 11.70
N HIS A 56 -3.47 -3.98 12.38
CA HIS A 56 -3.58 -4.19 13.83
C HIS A 56 -2.47 -3.49 14.61
N MET A 57 -1.54 -2.84 13.91
CA MET A 57 -0.39 -2.13 14.46
C MET A 57 0.00 -0.96 13.55
N ALA A 58 0.95 -0.15 14.00
CA ALA A 58 1.48 1.03 13.31
C ALA A 58 1.66 0.86 11.79
N THR A 59 1.04 1.75 11.02
CA THR A 59 1.18 1.81 9.57
C THR A 59 2.39 2.66 9.20
N TYR A 60 3.51 2.03 8.86
CA TYR A 60 4.77 2.73 8.58
C TYR A 60 4.81 3.42 7.22
N ALA A 61 4.06 2.92 6.24
CA ALA A 61 4.01 3.54 4.93
C ALA A 61 2.62 3.41 4.30
N VAL A 62 2.16 4.48 3.66
CA VAL A 62 1.02 4.51 2.75
C VAL A 62 1.48 5.11 1.43
N LYS A 63 1.09 4.51 0.29
CA LYS A 63 1.50 4.96 -1.04
C LYS A 63 0.37 4.86 -2.05
N TRP A 64 -0.04 6.00 -2.59
CA TRP A 64 -0.96 6.04 -3.72
C TRP A 64 -0.33 5.41 -4.95
N ASN A 65 -1.14 4.68 -5.72
CA ASN A 65 -0.70 4.17 -7.00
C ASN A 65 -0.47 5.35 -7.98
N PRO A 66 0.63 5.36 -8.73
CA PRO A 66 0.93 6.47 -9.64
C PRO A 66 -0.01 6.56 -10.86
N PHE A 67 -0.72 5.48 -11.21
CA PHE A 67 -1.59 5.41 -12.39
C PHE A 67 -3.09 5.35 -12.05
N HIS A 68 -3.43 4.85 -10.87
CA HIS A 68 -4.81 4.64 -10.46
C HIS A 68 -5.19 5.51 -9.24
N PRO A 69 -6.17 6.42 -9.38
CA PRO A 69 -6.45 7.43 -8.36
C PRO A 69 -7.14 6.88 -7.12
N GLU A 70 -7.75 5.70 -7.22
CA GLU A 70 -8.48 5.07 -6.12
C GLU A 70 -7.73 3.90 -5.48
N VAL A 71 -6.49 3.58 -5.91
CA VAL A 71 -5.78 2.42 -5.36
C VAL A 71 -4.54 2.89 -4.62
N PHE A 72 -4.32 2.35 -3.43
CA PHE A 72 -3.14 2.60 -2.63
C PHE A 72 -2.66 1.34 -1.91
N LEU A 73 -1.42 1.38 -1.47
CA LEU A 73 -0.81 0.37 -0.62
C LEU A 73 -0.59 0.92 0.78
N SER A 74 -0.54 0.01 1.74
CA SER A 74 0.00 0.27 3.06
C SER A 74 0.92 -0.86 3.52
N ALA A 75 1.83 -0.53 4.42
CA ALA A 75 2.73 -1.45 5.10
C ALA A 75 2.73 -1.17 6.59
N SER A 76 2.70 -2.23 7.40
CA SER A 76 2.55 -2.12 8.84
C SER A 76 3.56 -2.96 9.63
N ALA A 77 3.71 -2.60 10.89
CA ALA A 77 4.37 -3.38 11.91
C ALA A 77 3.71 -4.75 12.15
N ASP A 78 2.45 -4.93 11.74
CA ASP A 78 1.69 -6.19 11.83
C ASP A 78 2.12 -7.26 10.82
N TRP A 79 3.21 -7.01 10.09
CA TRP A 79 3.85 -7.89 9.10
C TRP A 79 3.16 -7.94 7.75
N THR A 80 2.12 -7.13 7.58
CA THR A 80 1.30 -7.17 6.38
C THR A 80 1.50 -5.98 5.46
N ILE A 81 1.28 -6.24 4.18
CA ILE A 81 1.07 -5.24 3.13
C ILE A 81 -0.36 -5.37 2.66
N SER A 82 -1.11 -4.29 2.69
CA SER A 82 -2.51 -4.28 2.25
C SER A 82 -2.68 -3.43 0.99
N ILE A 83 -3.48 -3.94 0.05
CA ILE A 83 -3.95 -3.23 -1.14
C ILE A 83 -5.37 -2.77 -0.88
N TRP A 84 -5.61 -1.49 -1.12
CA TRP A 84 -6.89 -0.86 -0.85
C TRP A 84 -7.48 -0.28 -2.13
N ASP A 85 -8.80 -0.34 -2.22
CA ASP A 85 -9.58 0.48 -3.15
C ASP A 85 -10.30 1.53 -2.31
N HIS A 86 -10.07 2.80 -2.61
CA HIS A 86 -10.59 3.96 -1.89
C HIS A 86 -12.12 3.92 -1.76
N LYS A 87 -12.82 3.18 -2.63
CA LYS A 87 -14.27 2.97 -2.60
C LYS A 87 -14.74 2.11 -1.43
N TYR A 88 -13.91 1.22 -0.91
CA TYR A 88 -14.25 0.29 0.18
C TYR A 88 -13.46 0.61 1.44
N GLU A 89 -14.00 0.27 2.61
CA GLU A 89 -13.33 0.48 3.90
C GLU A 89 -12.38 -0.66 4.26
N THR A 90 -12.54 -1.83 3.61
CA THR A 90 -11.73 -3.03 3.85
C THR A 90 -10.67 -3.22 2.77
N ALA A 91 -9.55 -3.85 3.16
CA ALA A 91 -8.50 -4.21 2.23
C ALA A 91 -9.00 -5.21 1.17
N VAL A 92 -8.59 -5.00 -0.08
CA VAL A 92 -8.92 -5.90 -1.21
C VAL A 92 -8.03 -7.14 -1.16
N THR A 93 -6.77 -6.98 -0.74
CA THR A 93 -5.81 -8.09 -0.61
C THR A 93 -4.78 -7.71 0.44
N THR A 94 -4.34 -8.70 1.21
CA THR A 94 -3.30 -8.54 2.22
C THR A 94 -2.24 -9.63 2.01
N PHE A 95 -0.97 -9.24 2.10
CA PHE A 95 0.20 -10.12 2.03
C PHE A 95 0.89 -10.13 3.38
N ASP A 96 1.02 -11.31 3.98
CA ASP A 96 1.79 -11.50 5.21
C ASP A 96 3.22 -11.93 4.86
N LEU A 97 4.21 -11.16 5.31
CA LEU A 97 5.64 -11.44 5.10
C LEU A 97 6.31 -12.13 6.29
N GLY A 98 5.57 -12.35 7.39
CA GLY A 98 6.07 -12.96 8.62
C GLY A 98 7.06 -12.08 9.40
N THR A 99 7.19 -10.80 9.03
CA THR A 99 8.06 -9.82 9.69
C THR A 99 7.61 -8.41 9.39
N SER A 100 7.95 -7.46 10.29
CA SER A 100 7.56 -6.06 10.18
C SER A 100 8.01 -5.44 8.86
N VAL A 101 7.09 -4.78 8.16
CA VAL A 101 7.34 -4.17 6.86
C VAL A 101 7.63 -2.69 7.05
N GLY A 102 8.87 -2.27 6.79
CA GLY A 102 9.34 -0.92 7.09
C GLY A 102 8.89 0.12 6.08
N ASP A 103 8.91 -0.22 4.79
CA ASP A 103 8.53 0.71 3.72
C ASP A 103 8.12 -0.06 2.45
N ILE A 104 7.40 0.62 1.58
CA ILE A 104 6.89 0.12 0.31
C ILE A 104 7.01 1.19 -0.77
N SER A 105 7.19 0.75 -2.01
CA SER A 105 7.29 1.66 -3.15
C SER A 105 6.68 1.03 -4.40
N TRP A 106 5.81 1.78 -5.07
CA TRP A 106 5.33 1.41 -6.40
C TRP A 106 6.42 1.60 -7.44
N ALA A 107 6.46 0.72 -8.43
CA ALA A 107 7.29 0.96 -9.60
C ALA A 107 6.73 2.18 -10.38
N PRO A 108 7.57 3.17 -10.73
CA PRO A 108 7.14 4.37 -11.45
C PRO A 108 6.72 4.08 -12.90
N TYR A 109 7.06 2.88 -13.40
CA TYR A 109 6.80 2.46 -14.77
C TYR A 109 5.75 1.33 -14.90
N SER A 110 5.12 0.91 -13.80
CA SER A 110 4.08 -0.12 -13.84
C SER A 110 3.08 0.02 -12.70
N SER A 111 1.78 -0.11 -13.00
CA SER A 111 0.73 -0.03 -11.99
C SER A 111 0.59 -1.27 -11.11
N THR A 112 1.18 -2.41 -11.49
CA THR A 112 1.03 -3.69 -10.80
C THR A 112 2.28 -4.14 -10.04
N VAL A 113 3.40 -3.43 -10.22
CA VAL A 113 4.69 -3.80 -9.63
C VAL A 113 4.99 -2.89 -8.45
N PHE A 114 5.38 -3.49 -7.32
CA PHE A 114 5.86 -2.76 -6.16
C PHE A 114 6.93 -3.56 -5.43
N ALA A 115 7.72 -2.86 -4.62
CA ALA A 115 8.70 -3.47 -3.72
C ALA A 115 8.34 -3.16 -2.27
N ALA A 116 8.78 -4.04 -1.38
CA ALA A 116 8.65 -3.86 0.05
C ALA A 116 9.97 -4.22 0.74
N VAL A 117 10.24 -3.59 1.86
CA VAL A 117 11.40 -3.89 2.71
C VAL A 117 10.97 -4.24 4.11
N THR A 118 11.68 -5.18 4.70
CA THR A 118 11.33 -5.75 6.01
C THR A 118 12.43 -5.56 7.04
N ALA A 119 12.02 -5.61 8.31
CA ALA A 119 12.92 -5.48 9.44
C ALA A 119 13.93 -6.64 9.57
N ASP A 120 13.71 -7.78 8.90
CA ASP A 120 14.65 -8.91 8.90
C ASP A 120 15.74 -8.82 7.82
N GLY A 121 15.81 -7.70 7.10
CA GLY A 121 16.90 -7.44 6.15
C GLY A 121 16.59 -7.85 4.71
N LYS A 122 15.32 -8.10 4.36
CA LYS A 122 14.92 -8.60 3.04
C LYS A 122 14.17 -7.55 2.22
N VAL A 123 14.39 -7.64 0.91
CA VAL A 123 13.62 -6.93 -0.10
C VAL A 123 12.71 -7.94 -0.78
N TYR A 124 11.45 -7.58 -0.91
CA TYR A 124 10.44 -8.32 -1.64
C TYR A 124 10.03 -7.53 -2.88
N LEU A 125 9.83 -8.23 -3.99
CA LEU A 125 9.28 -7.67 -5.22
C LEU A 125 7.99 -8.39 -5.57
N PHE A 126 6.96 -7.63 -5.90
CA PHE A 126 5.64 -8.11 -6.28
C PHE A 126 5.31 -7.65 -7.70
N ASP A 127 4.63 -8.51 -8.44
CA ASP A 127 3.92 -8.13 -9.66
C ASP A 127 2.55 -8.79 -9.64
N LEU A 128 1.53 -7.97 -9.36
CA LEU A 128 0.14 -8.39 -9.21
C LEU A 128 -0.45 -8.98 -10.50
N SER A 129 0.17 -8.72 -11.65
CA SER A 129 -0.25 -9.30 -12.92
C SER A 129 0.25 -10.73 -13.12
N ILE A 130 1.39 -11.07 -12.52
CA ILE A 130 2.03 -12.39 -12.60
C ILE A 130 1.58 -13.28 -11.45
N ASN A 131 1.72 -12.80 -10.21
CA ASN A 131 1.38 -13.54 -9.01
C ASN A 131 0.60 -12.66 -8.04
N ARG A 132 -0.58 -13.14 -7.64
CA ARG A 132 -1.53 -12.39 -6.82
C ARG A 132 -1.40 -12.66 -5.32
N HIS A 133 -0.63 -13.67 -4.94
CA HIS A 133 -0.63 -14.19 -3.56
C HIS A 133 0.76 -14.26 -2.95
N SER A 134 1.82 -14.26 -3.76
CA SER A 134 3.18 -14.32 -3.27
C SER A 134 4.10 -13.38 -4.04
N PRO A 135 5.22 -12.95 -3.43
CA PRO A 135 6.24 -12.17 -4.12
C PRO A 135 6.79 -12.95 -5.34
N ILE A 136 7.22 -12.22 -6.37
CA ILE A 136 7.93 -12.76 -7.53
C ILE A 136 9.44 -12.86 -7.29
N GLY A 137 9.95 -12.13 -6.28
CA GLY A 137 11.34 -12.19 -5.86
C GLY A 137 11.47 -11.81 -4.39
N GLU A 138 12.35 -12.53 -3.69
CA GLU A 138 12.78 -12.25 -2.33
C GLU A 138 14.30 -12.30 -2.30
N GLN A 139 14.92 -11.26 -1.74
CA GLN A 139 16.38 -11.20 -1.61
C GLN A 139 16.77 -10.65 -0.25
N ARG A 140 17.58 -11.40 0.49
CA ARG A 140 18.22 -10.90 1.71
C ARG A 140 19.39 -9.99 1.35
N ILE A 141 19.34 -8.75 1.84
CA ILE A 141 20.32 -7.69 1.59
C ILE A 141 21.31 -7.57 2.75
N VAL A 142 20.78 -7.54 3.97
CA VAL A 142 21.59 -7.46 5.19
C VAL A 142 21.34 -8.70 6.07
N LYS A 143 22.41 -9.19 6.73
CA LYS A 143 22.30 -10.31 7.68
C LYS A 143 21.93 -9.85 9.09
N LYS A 144 22.28 -8.62 9.44
CA LYS A 144 22.09 -8.02 10.77
C LYS A 144 21.72 -6.55 10.63
N GLY A 145 20.46 -6.23 10.86
CA GLY A 145 19.92 -4.88 10.74
C GLY A 145 18.56 -4.91 10.07
N LYS A 146 17.88 -3.76 10.12
CA LYS A 146 16.56 -3.57 9.55
C LYS A 146 16.67 -2.74 8.29
N LEU A 147 15.93 -3.11 7.25
CA LEU A 147 15.75 -2.20 6.12
C LEU A 147 14.66 -1.20 6.46
N THR A 148 14.91 0.06 6.14
CA THR A 148 14.07 1.19 6.56
C THR A 148 13.34 1.82 5.40
N HIS A 149 13.97 1.91 4.22
CA HIS A 149 13.41 2.61 3.08
C HIS A 149 13.69 1.90 1.76
N VAL A 150 12.76 2.03 0.82
CA VAL A 150 12.91 1.52 -0.54
C VAL A 150 12.44 2.54 -1.58
N ALA A 151 13.23 2.74 -2.62
CA ALA A 151 12.89 3.67 -3.70
C ALA A 151 13.29 3.09 -5.06
N PHE A 152 12.35 3.08 -5.99
CA PHE A 152 12.63 2.80 -7.39
C PHE A 152 13.27 4.01 -8.07
N ASN A 153 14.23 3.75 -8.96
CA ASN A 153 14.64 4.76 -9.92
C ASN A 153 13.59 4.87 -11.05
N PRO A 154 13.22 6.10 -11.46
CA PRO A 154 12.20 6.34 -12.49
C PRO A 154 12.62 5.98 -13.91
N VAL A 155 13.92 5.85 -14.18
CA VAL A 155 14.49 5.66 -15.51
C VAL A 155 15.19 4.31 -15.61
N ASP A 156 16.14 4.06 -14.71
CA ASP A 156 16.95 2.86 -14.70
C ASP A 156 16.32 1.75 -13.87
N PRO A 157 16.54 0.46 -14.22
CA PRO A 157 15.99 -0.68 -13.49
C PRO A 157 16.78 -0.96 -12.21
N ILE A 158 16.87 0.05 -11.34
CA ILE A 158 17.58 0.00 -10.07
C ILE A 158 16.64 0.38 -8.93
N ILE A 159 16.89 -0.22 -7.77
CA ILE A 159 16.19 0.08 -6.52
C ILE A 159 17.24 0.48 -5.49
N LEU A 160 16.97 1.57 -4.78
CA LEU A 160 17.74 2.00 -3.62
C LEU A 160 17.07 1.48 -2.35
N VAL A 161 17.89 0.95 -1.44
CA VAL A 161 17.45 0.37 -0.18
C VAL A 161 18.28 0.95 0.95
N GLY A 162 17.63 1.58 1.93
CA GLY A 162 18.26 2.10 3.14
C GLY A 162 18.19 1.09 4.29
N ASP A 163 19.21 1.07 5.14
CA ASP A 163 19.22 0.33 6.40
C ASP A 163 19.19 1.24 7.64
N ASP A 164 19.01 0.64 8.81
CA ASP A 164 19.03 1.30 10.12
C ASP A 164 20.44 1.71 10.60
N ARG A 165 21.49 1.40 9.83
CA ARG A 165 22.89 1.75 10.11
C ARG A 165 23.36 2.94 9.27
N GLY A 166 22.49 3.52 8.44
CA GLY A 166 22.81 4.64 7.57
C GLY A 166 23.45 4.25 6.24
N THR A 167 23.45 2.96 5.88
CA THR A 167 23.91 2.48 4.57
C THR A 167 22.77 2.57 3.55
N VAL A 168 23.09 3.00 2.32
CA VAL A 168 22.19 2.91 1.18
C VAL A 168 22.81 1.97 0.15
N MET A 169 22.08 0.91 -0.20
CA MET A 169 22.49 -0.05 -1.21
C MET A 169 21.72 0.17 -2.51
N CYS A 170 22.43 0.10 -3.63
CA CYS A 170 21.84 0.14 -4.97
C CYS A 170 21.78 -1.29 -5.54
N LEU A 171 20.57 -1.74 -5.88
CA LEU A 171 20.30 -3.08 -6.40
C LEU A 171 19.81 -2.95 -7.84
N LYS A 172 20.38 -3.76 -8.74
CA LYS A 172 19.89 -3.87 -10.11
C LYS A 172 18.84 -4.96 -10.19
N LEU A 173 17.68 -4.64 -10.76
CA LEU A 173 16.64 -5.62 -11.01
C LEU A 173 17.09 -6.61 -12.09
N SER A 174 16.67 -7.87 -11.98
CA SER A 174 16.94 -8.86 -13.05
C SER A 174 15.99 -8.61 -14.23
N PRO A 175 16.39 -8.83 -15.49
CA PRO A 175 15.52 -8.62 -16.65
C PRO A 175 14.19 -9.41 -16.60
N ASN A 176 14.15 -10.50 -15.84
CA ASN A 176 12.94 -11.29 -15.63
C ASN A 176 11.96 -10.64 -14.63
N LEU A 177 12.46 -9.75 -13.77
CA LEU A 177 11.73 -9.02 -12.73
C LEU A 177 11.27 -7.63 -13.21
N TYR A 178 11.81 -7.12 -14.33
CA TYR A 178 11.35 -5.89 -14.97
C TYR A 178 11.24 -6.11 -16.49
N ARG A 179 10.02 -6.20 -17.03
CA ARG A 179 9.80 -6.34 -18.49
C ARG A 179 9.95 -5.02 -19.26
N MET A 180 10.29 -3.92 -18.60
CA MET A 180 10.32 -2.58 -19.21
C MET A 180 11.60 -1.85 -18.83
N THR A 181 12.52 -1.70 -19.79
CA THR A 181 13.74 -0.87 -19.69
C THR A 181 13.42 0.62 -19.94
N ALA A 182 14.37 1.48 -19.57
CA ALA A 182 14.41 2.95 -19.72
C ALA A 182 13.94 3.52 -21.08
N ALA A 183 14.00 2.75 -22.17
CA ALA A 183 13.48 3.16 -23.48
C ALA A 183 11.94 3.25 -23.52
N ASN A 184 11.25 2.65 -22.54
CA ASN A 184 9.80 2.52 -22.54
C ASN A 184 9.06 3.48 -21.61
N VAL A 185 9.71 4.21 -20.70
CA VAL A 185 9.01 5.14 -19.77
C VAL A 185 8.19 6.18 -20.54
N GLN A 186 8.73 6.70 -21.66
CA GLN A 186 8.03 7.63 -22.55
C GLN A 186 6.88 6.98 -23.34
N SER A 187 6.86 5.65 -23.45
CA SER A 187 5.82 4.89 -24.14
C SER A 187 4.70 4.42 -23.21
N ILE A 188 4.82 4.66 -21.91
CA ILE A 188 3.80 4.27 -20.93
C ILE A 188 2.55 5.10 -21.18
N LYS A 189 1.46 4.39 -21.49
CA LYS A 189 0.13 4.99 -21.60
C LYS A 189 -0.56 4.83 -20.25
N PRO A 190 -0.80 5.92 -19.49
CA PRO A 190 -1.40 5.84 -18.16
C PRO A 190 -2.74 5.10 -18.14
N ASP A 191 -3.55 5.26 -19.19
CA ASP A 191 -4.85 4.60 -19.31
C ASP A 191 -4.72 3.06 -19.37
N VAL A 192 -3.72 2.56 -20.11
CA VAL A 192 -3.47 1.11 -20.21
C VAL A 192 -3.01 0.55 -18.87
N GLU A 193 -2.13 1.26 -18.16
CA GLU A 193 -1.68 0.84 -16.82
C GLU A 193 -2.83 0.89 -15.81
N ARG A 194 -3.70 1.89 -15.90
CA ARG A 194 -4.91 1.97 -15.07
C ARG A 194 -5.83 0.77 -15.31
N GLU A 195 -6.09 0.41 -16.57
CA GLU A 195 -6.91 -0.75 -16.92
C GLU A 195 -6.32 -2.08 -16.41
N ARG A 196 -5.00 -2.24 -16.49
CA ARG A 196 -4.30 -3.42 -15.98
C ARG A 196 -4.55 -3.63 -14.49
N LEU A 197 -4.41 -2.57 -13.69
CA LEU A 197 -4.67 -2.65 -12.26
C LEU A 197 -6.17 -2.81 -11.97
N GLN A 198 -7.04 -2.09 -12.68
CA GLN A 198 -8.49 -2.23 -12.53
C GLN A 198 -8.97 -3.67 -12.79
N LYS A 199 -8.36 -4.37 -13.76
CA LYS A 199 -8.63 -5.79 -14.02
C LYS A 199 -8.22 -6.68 -12.86
N PHE A 200 -7.10 -6.39 -12.19
CA PHE A 200 -6.72 -7.10 -10.96
C PHE A 200 -7.74 -6.84 -9.84
N MET A 201 -8.11 -5.58 -9.62
CA MET A 201 -9.04 -5.19 -8.56
C MET A 201 -10.44 -5.81 -8.74
N SER A 202 -10.96 -5.89 -9.96
CA SER A 202 -12.29 -6.48 -10.21
C SER A 202 -12.34 -7.99 -9.96
N VAL A 203 -11.27 -8.71 -10.31
CA VAL A 203 -11.18 -10.16 -10.09
C VAL A 203 -11.09 -10.48 -8.60
N THR A 204 -10.30 -9.71 -7.86
CA THR A 204 -10.06 -9.95 -6.44
C THR A 204 -11.18 -9.41 -5.56
N GLY A 205 -11.73 -8.23 -5.88
CA GLY A 205 -12.86 -7.63 -5.16
C GLY A 205 -14.17 -8.42 -5.25
N ASN A 206 -14.40 -9.17 -6.33
CA ASN A 206 -15.55 -10.08 -6.44
C ASN A 206 -15.48 -11.27 -5.47
N ARG A 207 -14.29 -11.61 -4.95
CA ARG A 207 -14.11 -12.70 -3.97
C ARG A 207 -14.26 -12.21 -2.53
N ALA A 208 -14.00 -10.94 -2.27
CA ALA A 208 -14.11 -10.33 -0.94
C ALA A 208 -15.54 -9.94 -0.54
N ARG A 209 -16.52 -10.01 -1.47
CA ARG A 209 -17.94 -9.84 -1.11
C ARG A 209 -18.40 -11.04 -0.27
N PRO A 210 -18.79 -10.87 1.01
CA PRO A 210 -19.56 -11.91 1.67
C PRO A 210 -20.82 -12.15 0.81
N LYS A 211 -21.09 -13.42 0.48
CA LYS A 211 -22.39 -13.77 -0.11
C LYS A 211 -23.45 -13.23 0.87
N LEU A 212 -24.28 -12.31 0.41
CA LEU A 212 -25.45 -11.88 1.15
C LEU A 212 -26.22 -13.17 1.46
N SER A 213 -26.18 -13.65 2.70
CA SER A 213 -27.02 -14.76 3.12
C SER A 213 -28.46 -14.28 2.94
N ASP A 214 -29.25 -15.01 2.17
CA ASP A 214 -30.68 -14.80 1.98
C ASP A 214 -31.37 -14.63 3.34
N LYS A 215 -31.53 -13.38 3.79
CA LYS A 215 -32.47 -13.08 4.85
C LYS A 215 -33.85 -13.30 4.24
N LYS A 216 -34.40 -14.49 4.47
CA LYS A 216 -35.82 -14.75 4.20
C LYS A 216 -36.63 -13.63 4.86
N PRO A 217 -37.59 -13.00 4.16
CA PRO A 217 -38.46 -12.04 4.78
C PRO A 217 -39.28 -12.77 5.84
N VAL A 218 -39.14 -12.36 7.09
CA VAL A 218 -40.11 -12.69 8.13
C VAL A 218 -41.35 -11.88 7.80
N LEU A 219 -42.36 -12.54 7.24
CA LEU A 219 -43.69 -11.98 7.09
C LEU A 219 -44.31 -11.86 8.49
N SER A 220 -44.78 -10.66 8.80
CA SER A 220 -45.66 -10.32 9.93
C SER A 220 -47.01 -11.01 9.82
#